data_AF-A0A9D5HXV1-F1
#
_entry.id   AF-A0A9D5HXV1-F1
#
_cell.length_a   1.000
_cell.length_b   1.000
_cell.length_c   1.000
_cell.angle_alpha   90.00
_cell.angle_beta   90.00
_cell.angle_gamma   90.00
#
_symmetry.space_group_name_H-M   'P 1'
#
loop_
_entity.id
_entity.type
_entity.pdbx_description
1 polymer ?
#
loop_
_entity_poly.entity_id
_entity_poly.type
_entity_poly.pdbx_seq_one_letter_code
_entity_poly.pdbx_strand_id
1 'polypeptide(L)'
;MDDILRDYLNILNEISIKYESLLERYKLDENLSVAERRKLYDLFVGFEEMKLWGKCVLYADIDQPYENFVKSSSEMKYLKEMLMTRLELATEVSNKNNENDQVSVISRKVLPKICFLTRETFKDPVSHRYDASGKVENLCKHHIYEREALLKYLGAEKKKVCPIAGCSSLVVKAYLKKDQEVLDLIQSNTEIKKDSHNGIRLLD
;
A
#
# COMPACT_ATOMS: atom_id res chain seq x y z
N MET A 1 -16.76 22.44 12.77
CA MET A 1 -16.86 21.29 11.83
C MET A 1 -18.04 20.48 12.32
N ASP A 2 -18.98 20.18 11.44
CA ASP A 2 -20.17 19.42 11.82
C ASP A 2 -19.74 17.99 12.21
N ASP A 3 -19.95 17.62 13.48
CA ASP A 3 -19.48 16.35 14.04
C ASP A 3 -20.07 15.16 13.26
N ILE A 4 -21.27 15.34 12.69
CA ILE A 4 -21.98 14.36 11.86
C ILE A 4 -21.17 13.98 10.60
N LEU A 5 -20.63 14.97 9.89
CA LEU A 5 -19.87 14.73 8.66
C LEU A 5 -18.46 14.18 8.93
N ARG A 6 -17.86 14.54 10.07
CA ARG A 6 -16.58 13.95 10.51
C ARG A 6 -16.75 12.47 10.84
N ASP A 7 -17.81 12.12 11.55
CA ASP A 7 -18.15 10.73 11.85
C ASP A 7 -18.46 9.95 10.57
N TYR A 8 -19.14 10.57 9.61
CA TYR A 8 -19.37 9.97 8.30
C TYR A 8 -18.06 9.64 7.56
N LEU A 9 -17.08 10.55 7.52
CA LEU A 9 -15.77 10.27 6.92
C LEU A 9 -15.00 9.17 7.65
N ASN A 10 -15.10 9.11 8.98
CA ASN A 10 -14.46 8.07 9.77
C ASN A 10 -15.08 6.69 9.47
N ILE A 11 -16.41 6.62 9.39
CA ILE A 11 -17.14 5.40 9.00
C ILE A 11 -16.71 4.96 7.60
N LEU A 12 -16.60 5.88 6.64
CA LEU A 12 -16.11 5.55 5.30
C LEU A 12 -14.67 5.00 5.34
N ASN A 13 -13.77 5.63 6.08
CA ASN A 13 -12.41 5.11 6.23
C ASN A 13 -12.38 3.69 6.83
N GLU A 14 -13.17 3.43 7.88
CA GLU A 14 -13.26 2.11 8.49
C GLU A 14 -13.80 1.04 7.53
N ILE A 15 -14.78 1.39 6.70
CA ILE A 15 -15.35 0.50 5.69
C ILE A 15 -14.30 0.17 4.62
N SER A 16 -13.53 1.17 4.15
CA SER A 16 -12.44 0.94 3.18
C SER A 16 -11.38 -0.02 3.74
N ILE A 17 -10.94 0.17 4.98
CA ILE A 17 -9.96 -0.71 5.64
C ILE A 17 -10.51 -2.13 5.80
N LYS A 18 -11.76 -2.27 6.25
CA LYS A 18 -12.42 -3.59 6.37
C LYS A 18 -12.52 -4.27 5.02
N TYR A 19 -12.84 -3.52 3.97
CA TYR A 19 -12.98 -4.05 2.62
C TYR A 19 -11.66 -4.55 2.05
N GLU A 20 -10.56 -3.80 2.18
CA GLU A 20 -9.22 -4.25 1.77
C GLU A 20 -8.82 -5.53 2.52
N SER A 21 -9.10 -5.58 3.84
CA SER A 21 -8.85 -6.79 4.64
C SER A 21 -9.68 -7.99 4.20
N LEU A 22 -10.94 -7.78 3.80
CA LEU A 22 -11.80 -8.84 3.29
C LEU A 22 -11.35 -9.32 1.91
N LEU A 23 -10.96 -8.40 1.03
CA LEU A 23 -10.45 -8.68 -0.30
C LEU A 23 -9.18 -9.55 -0.23
N GLU A 24 -8.27 -9.24 0.68
CA GLU A 24 -7.08 -10.06 0.95
C GLU A 24 -7.44 -11.41 1.61
N ARG A 25 -8.27 -11.39 2.66
CA ARG A 25 -8.65 -12.59 3.43
C ARG A 25 -9.33 -13.65 2.57
N TYR A 26 -10.20 -13.24 1.67
CA TYR A 26 -10.95 -14.14 0.79
C TYR A 26 -10.33 -14.28 -0.60
N LYS A 27 -9.17 -13.64 -0.84
CA LYS A 27 -8.50 -13.63 -2.14
C LYS A 27 -9.47 -13.32 -3.27
N LEU A 28 -10.34 -12.34 -3.07
CA LEU A 28 -11.42 -12.03 -4.03
C LEU A 28 -10.84 -11.64 -5.39
N ASP A 29 -9.66 -11.02 -5.40
CA ASP A 29 -8.90 -10.74 -6.62
C ASP A 29 -8.45 -11.99 -7.39
N GLU A 30 -8.37 -13.16 -6.76
CA GLU A 30 -7.99 -14.43 -7.39
C GLU A 30 -9.20 -15.31 -7.73
N ASN A 31 -10.25 -15.24 -6.91
CA ASN A 31 -11.40 -16.16 -6.95
C ASN A 31 -12.61 -15.62 -7.72
N LEU A 32 -12.61 -14.34 -8.11
CA LEU A 32 -13.68 -13.73 -8.91
C LEU A 32 -13.41 -13.87 -10.41
N SER A 33 -14.47 -13.95 -11.21
CA SER A 33 -14.38 -13.81 -12.67
C SER A 33 -13.94 -12.40 -13.07
N VAL A 34 -13.46 -12.21 -14.30
CA VAL A 34 -13.05 -10.89 -14.83
C VAL A 34 -14.18 -9.85 -14.72
N ALA A 35 -15.42 -10.27 -14.99
CA ALA A 35 -16.59 -9.39 -14.88
C ALA A 35 -16.88 -8.99 -13.42
N GLU A 36 -16.68 -9.89 -12.47
CA GLU A 36 -16.85 -9.62 -11.04
C GLU A 36 -15.71 -8.77 -10.48
N ARG A 37 -14.46 -8.99 -10.92
CA ARG A 37 -13.31 -8.14 -10.57
C ARG A 37 -13.49 -6.71 -11.08
N ARG A 38 -14.02 -6.54 -12.30
CA ARG A 38 -14.36 -5.21 -12.83
C ARG A 38 -15.36 -4.49 -11.93
N LYS A 39 -16.46 -5.16 -11.55
CA LYS A 39 -17.45 -4.61 -10.61
C LYS A 39 -16.84 -4.25 -9.26
N LEU A 40 -15.91 -5.07 -8.76
CA LEU A 40 -15.19 -4.85 -7.51
C LEU A 40 -14.33 -3.58 -7.58
N TYR A 41 -13.61 -3.38 -8.68
CA TYR A 41 -12.78 -2.21 -8.92
C TYR A 41 -13.61 -0.94 -9.10
N ASP A 42 -14.72 -1.01 -9.86
CA ASP A 42 -15.64 0.11 -10.02
C ASP A 42 -16.20 0.56 -8.66
N LEU A 43 -16.53 -0.41 -7.78
CA LEU A 43 -16.99 -0.12 -6.42
C LEU A 43 -15.90 0.57 -5.57
N PHE A 44 -14.65 0.14 -5.68
CA PHE A 44 -13.53 0.74 -4.95
C PHE A 44 -13.23 2.18 -5.42
N VAL A 45 -13.25 2.38 -6.73
CA VAL A 45 -13.11 3.71 -7.33
C VAL A 45 -14.21 4.64 -6.84
N GLY A 46 -15.47 4.21 -6.90
CA GLY A 46 -16.59 5.01 -6.40
C GLY A 46 -16.48 5.33 -4.91
N PHE A 47 -15.94 4.41 -4.11
CA PHE A 47 -15.72 4.64 -2.68
C PHE A 47 -14.70 5.74 -2.41
N GLU A 48 -13.56 5.71 -3.10
CA GLU A 48 -12.52 6.73 -2.97
C GLU A 48 -12.96 8.09 -3.54
N GLU A 49 -13.76 8.09 -4.61
CA GLU A 49 -14.40 9.31 -5.13
C GLU A 49 -15.34 9.94 -4.09
N MET A 50 -16.15 9.12 -3.39
CA MET A 50 -17.07 9.60 -2.36
C MET A 50 -16.32 10.17 -1.14
N LYS A 51 -15.19 9.57 -0.74
CA LYS A 51 -14.32 10.13 0.31
C LYS A 51 -13.72 11.46 -0.11
N LEU A 52 -13.26 11.58 -1.36
CA LEU A 52 -12.70 12.82 -1.88
C LEU A 52 -13.76 13.92 -1.97
N TRP A 53 -14.97 13.58 -2.42
CA TRP A 53 -16.12 14.48 -2.41
C TRP A 53 -16.43 14.98 -1.00
N GLY A 54 -16.56 14.08 -0.02
CA GLY A 54 -16.84 14.45 1.37
C GLY A 54 -15.76 15.38 1.95
N LYS A 55 -14.49 15.16 1.61
CA LYS A 55 -13.40 16.11 1.96
C LYS A 55 -13.57 17.46 1.27
N CYS A 56 -14.01 17.49 0.02
CA CYS A 56 -14.20 18.75 -0.71
C CYS A 56 -15.35 19.58 -0.15
N VAL A 57 -16.46 18.94 0.22
CA VAL A 57 -17.58 19.58 0.92
C VAL A 57 -17.10 20.18 2.24
N LEU A 58 -16.23 19.47 2.97
CA LEU A 58 -15.77 19.90 4.29
C LEU A 58 -14.66 20.95 4.32
N TYR A 59 -13.73 20.88 3.35
CA TYR A 59 -12.47 21.63 3.43
C TYR A 59 -12.22 22.56 2.24
N ALA A 60 -13.01 22.47 1.18
CA ALA A 60 -12.75 23.19 -0.07
C ALA A 60 -13.93 24.05 -0.55
N ASP A 61 -14.98 24.23 0.27
CA ASP A 61 -16.15 25.07 -0.02
C ASP A 61 -16.85 24.68 -1.35
N ILE A 62 -16.98 23.36 -1.57
CA ILE A 62 -17.64 22.79 -2.76
C ILE A 62 -18.98 22.20 -2.31
N ASP A 63 -20.09 22.79 -2.75
CA ASP A 63 -21.45 22.37 -2.38
C ASP A 63 -22.17 21.60 -3.51
N GLN A 64 -21.39 21.05 -4.45
CA GLN A 64 -21.97 20.30 -5.57
C GLN A 64 -22.40 18.89 -5.11
N PRO A 65 -23.55 18.37 -5.57
CA PRO A 65 -23.96 16.99 -5.34
C PRO A 65 -22.92 15.99 -5.84
N TYR A 66 -22.84 14.82 -5.19
CA TYR A 66 -21.87 13.78 -5.56
C TYR A 66 -22.00 13.35 -7.02
N GLU A 67 -23.22 13.29 -7.56
CA GLU A 67 -23.49 12.89 -8.94
C GLU A 67 -22.84 13.81 -9.99
N ASN A 68 -22.55 15.06 -9.61
CA ASN A 68 -21.92 16.06 -10.46
C ASN A 68 -20.46 16.32 -10.08
N PHE A 69 -19.91 15.55 -9.14
CA PHE A 69 -18.55 15.74 -8.64
C PHE A 69 -17.52 15.25 -9.67
N VAL A 70 -16.94 16.19 -10.41
CA VAL A 70 -15.81 15.91 -11.31
C VAL A 70 -14.54 16.46 -10.66
N LYS A 71 -13.80 15.61 -9.93
CA LYS A 71 -12.47 15.96 -9.43
C LYS A 71 -11.47 14.84 -9.72
N SER A 72 -10.79 14.96 -10.86
CA SER A 72 -9.63 14.14 -11.20
C SER A 72 -8.41 14.67 -10.44
N SER A 73 -8.16 14.21 -9.22
CA SER A 73 -6.82 14.36 -8.65
C SER A 73 -5.85 13.41 -9.37
N SER A 74 -4.58 13.79 -9.47
CA SER A 74 -3.53 12.91 -10.03
C SER A 74 -3.47 11.57 -9.29
N GLU A 75 -3.75 11.57 -7.98
CA GLU A 75 -3.85 10.39 -7.13
C GLU A 75 -5.01 9.48 -7.53
N MET A 76 -6.19 10.04 -7.82
CA MET A 76 -7.35 9.25 -8.29
C MET A 76 -7.14 8.72 -9.70
N LYS A 77 -6.50 9.50 -10.57
CA LYS A 77 -6.12 9.02 -11.91
C LYS A 77 -5.14 7.85 -11.82
N TYR A 78 -4.13 7.97 -10.97
CA TYR A 78 -3.16 6.91 -10.70
C TYR A 78 -3.82 5.66 -10.10
N LEU A 79 -4.75 5.82 -9.15
CA LEU A 79 -5.51 4.71 -8.57
C LEU A 79 -6.34 3.97 -9.64
N LYS A 80 -7.05 4.71 -10.49
CA LYS A 80 -7.82 4.14 -11.61
C LYS A 80 -6.90 3.36 -12.56
N GLU A 81 -5.78 3.96 -12.97
CA GLU A 81 -4.79 3.33 -13.84
C GLU A 81 -4.19 2.06 -13.22
N MET A 82 -3.87 2.08 -11.91
CA MET A 82 -3.38 0.91 -11.19
C MET A 82 -4.40 -0.24 -11.17
N LEU A 83 -5.67 0.05 -10.84
CA LEU A 83 -6.73 -0.96 -10.79
C LEU A 83 -7.03 -1.55 -12.16
N MET A 84 -7.03 -0.72 -13.21
CA MET A 84 -7.21 -1.18 -14.59
C MET A 84 -6.05 -2.04 -15.07
N THR A 85 -4.81 -1.67 -14.75
CA THR A 85 -3.62 -2.49 -15.07
C THR A 85 -3.72 -3.87 -14.40
N ARG A 86 -4.21 -3.94 -13.15
CA ARG A 86 -4.44 -5.22 -12.45
C ARG A 86 -5.52 -6.07 -13.13
N LEU A 87 -6.57 -5.43 -13.66
CA LEU A 87 -7.62 -6.10 -14.42
C LEU A 87 -7.07 -6.69 -15.74
N GLU A 88 -6.25 -5.92 -16.45
CA GLU A 88 -5.64 -6.33 -17.72
C GLU A 88 -4.70 -7.52 -17.53
N LEU A 89 -3.82 -7.47 -16.52
CA LEU A 89 -2.94 -8.58 -16.17
C LEU A 89 -3.73 -9.85 -15.80
N ALA A 90 -4.83 -9.72 -15.06
CA ALA A 90 -5.71 -10.86 -14.75
C ALA A 90 -6.39 -11.44 -16.01
N THR A 91 -6.66 -10.60 -17.01
CA THR A 91 -7.30 -11.00 -18.26
C THR A 91 -6.30 -11.67 -19.22
N GLU A 92 -5.06 -11.20 -19.28
CA GLU A 92 -3.97 -11.81 -20.06
C GLU A 92 -3.59 -13.21 -19.55
N VAL A 93 -3.59 -13.41 -18.22
CA VAL A 93 -3.36 -14.72 -17.61
C VAL A 93 -4.46 -15.72 -17.96
N SER A 94 -5.71 -15.26 -18.13
CA SER A 94 -6.82 -16.12 -18.55
C SER A 94 -6.73 -16.55 -20.02
N ASN A 95 -6.06 -15.78 -20.88
CA ASN A 95 -5.92 -16.08 -22.31
C ASN A 95 -4.66 -16.90 -22.65
N LYS A 96 -3.74 -17.11 -21.70
CA LYS A 96 -2.50 -17.89 -21.89
C LYS A 96 -2.53 -19.31 -21.30
N ASN A 97 -3.64 -19.77 -20.74
CA ASN A 97 -3.76 -21.12 -20.16
C ASN A 97 -3.95 -22.25 -21.20
N ASN A 98 -3.36 -22.12 -22.39
CA ASN A 98 -3.11 -23.21 -23.33
C ASN A 98 -1.63 -23.14 -23.75
N GLU A 99 -0.73 -23.37 -22.81
CA GLU A 99 0.48 -24.19 -22.96
C GLU A 99 1.37 -24.00 -21.73
N ASN A 100 2.02 -25.09 -21.35
CA ASN A 100 2.83 -25.24 -20.16
C ASN A 100 3.83 -24.09 -19.97
N ASP A 101 3.56 -23.23 -19.00
CA ASP A 101 4.64 -22.55 -18.30
C ASP A 101 4.19 -22.22 -16.88
N GLN A 102 4.77 -22.89 -15.88
CA GLN A 102 4.61 -22.53 -14.48
C GLN A 102 5.34 -21.21 -14.24
N VAL A 103 4.76 -20.10 -14.70
CA VAL A 103 5.19 -18.77 -14.30
C VAL A 103 4.59 -18.53 -12.92
N SER A 104 5.43 -18.70 -11.90
CA SER A 104 5.15 -18.27 -10.54
C SER A 104 4.61 -16.83 -10.58
N VAL A 105 3.37 -16.64 -10.13
CA VAL A 105 2.74 -15.33 -10.01
C VAL A 105 3.57 -14.48 -9.05
N ILE A 106 4.44 -13.62 -9.59
CA ILE A 106 5.15 -12.63 -8.80
C ILE A 106 4.13 -11.54 -8.47
N SER A 107 3.44 -11.66 -7.33
CA SER A 107 2.75 -10.51 -6.73
C SER A 107 3.84 -9.47 -6.43
N ARG A 108 3.93 -8.39 -7.22
CA ARG A 108 4.87 -7.30 -6.93
C ARG A 108 4.42 -6.59 -5.66
N LYS A 109 4.92 -7.06 -4.52
CA LYS A 109 4.74 -6.45 -3.21
C LYS A 109 5.46 -5.10 -3.25
N VAL A 110 4.71 -3.99 -3.29
CA VAL A 110 5.30 -2.65 -3.28
C VAL A 110 5.85 -2.38 -1.88
N LEU A 111 7.17 -2.37 -1.75
CA LEU A 111 7.84 -2.12 -0.47
C LEU A 111 8.15 -0.64 -0.30
N PRO A 112 7.88 -0.06 0.89
CA PRO A 112 8.21 1.33 1.16
C PRO A 112 9.73 1.53 1.15
N LYS A 113 10.19 2.62 0.52
CA LYS A 113 11.61 3.02 0.51
C LYS A 113 11.97 4.02 1.62
N ILE A 114 10.95 4.69 2.18
CA ILE A 114 11.10 5.76 3.18
C ILE A 114 10.52 5.26 4.51
N CYS A 115 11.27 5.48 5.59
CA CYS A 115 10.84 5.17 6.93
C CYS A 115 9.82 6.18 7.45
N PHE A 116 8.69 5.71 7.97
CA PHE A 116 7.68 6.58 8.58
C PHE A 116 8.21 7.38 9.78
N LEU A 117 9.09 6.78 10.59
CA LEU A 117 9.61 7.40 11.82
C LEU A 117 10.61 8.54 11.56
N THR A 118 11.47 8.39 10.56
CA THR A 118 12.54 9.36 10.26
C THR A 118 12.18 10.26 9.09
N ARG A 119 11.24 9.82 8.23
CA ARG A 119 10.93 10.42 6.92
C ARG A 119 12.13 10.41 5.96
N GLU A 120 13.12 9.56 6.23
CA GLU A 120 14.30 9.36 5.38
C GLU A 120 14.25 7.99 4.69
N THR A 121 15.02 7.83 3.61
CA THR A 121 15.25 6.54 2.96
C THR A 121 15.85 5.56 3.98
N PHE A 122 15.36 4.31 3.99
CA PHE A 122 15.89 3.29 4.90
C PHE A 122 17.39 3.03 4.67
N LYS A 123 18.15 3.00 5.75
CA LYS A 123 19.56 2.59 5.80
C LYS A 123 19.69 1.20 6.42
N ASP A 124 18.91 0.92 7.46
CA ASP A 124 18.84 -0.40 8.09
C ASP A 124 17.37 -0.76 8.41
N PRO A 125 16.58 -1.11 7.37
CA PRO A 125 15.18 -1.46 7.55
C PRO A 125 15.03 -2.75 8.34
N VAL A 126 14.10 -2.75 9.28
CA VAL A 126 13.73 -3.90 10.12
C VAL A 126 12.23 -4.12 10.14
N SER A 127 11.81 -5.38 10.18
CA SER A 127 10.39 -5.76 10.23
C SER A 127 10.18 -7.08 10.97
N HIS A 128 8.92 -7.40 11.24
CA HIS A 128 8.49 -8.70 11.77
C HIS A 128 7.91 -9.64 10.71
N ARG A 129 7.98 -9.24 9.43
CA ARG A 129 7.36 -9.97 8.32
C ARG A 129 7.83 -11.42 8.23
N TYR A 130 9.11 -11.66 8.54
CA TYR A 130 9.76 -12.98 8.48
C TYR A 130 9.69 -13.76 9.79
N ASP A 131 8.84 -13.35 10.74
CA ASP A 131 8.58 -14.13 11.94
C ASP A 131 7.49 -15.19 11.66
N ALA A 132 7.94 -16.43 11.57
CA ALA A 132 7.09 -17.62 11.44
C ALA A 132 6.83 -18.30 12.80
N SER A 133 7.34 -17.74 13.91
CA SER A 133 7.39 -18.45 15.18
C SER A 133 6.01 -18.67 15.80
N GLY A 134 5.02 -17.83 15.48
CA GLY A 134 3.68 -17.88 16.06
C GLY A 134 3.65 -17.63 17.57
N LYS A 135 4.79 -17.28 18.19
CA LYS A 135 4.96 -17.21 19.65
C LYS A 135 4.35 -15.95 20.28
N VAL A 136 4.04 -14.94 19.47
CA VAL A 136 3.47 -13.68 19.93
C VAL A 136 2.23 -13.38 19.11
N GLU A 137 1.08 -13.42 19.77
CA GLU A 137 -0.17 -12.94 19.20
C GLU A 137 -0.11 -11.43 18.95
N ASN A 138 -0.73 -10.98 17.86
CA ASN A 138 -0.81 -9.56 17.48
C ASN A 138 0.54 -8.87 17.19
N LEU A 139 1.51 -9.57 16.60
CA LEU A 139 2.78 -8.98 16.14
C LEU A 139 2.57 -8.14 14.85
N CYS A 140 3.21 -6.98 14.76
CA CYS A 140 3.09 -6.08 13.62
C CYS A 140 3.91 -6.57 12.40
N LYS A 141 3.31 -7.39 11.53
CA LYS A 141 3.99 -8.00 10.36
C LYS A 141 4.06 -7.13 9.10
N HIS A 142 3.29 -6.04 9.05
CA HIS A 142 3.10 -5.26 7.83
C HIS A 142 4.07 -4.08 7.72
N HIS A 143 4.49 -3.52 8.85
CA HIS A 143 5.29 -2.30 8.87
C HIS A 143 6.79 -2.57 8.94
N ILE A 144 7.54 -1.68 8.29
CA ILE A 144 9.00 -1.67 8.22
C ILE A 144 9.48 -0.36 8.87
N TYR A 145 10.56 -0.44 9.63
CA TYR A 145 11.09 0.68 10.39
C TYR A 145 12.60 0.82 10.20
N GLU A 146 13.11 2.03 10.36
CA GLU A 146 14.55 2.25 10.51
C GLU A 146 14.98 1.75 11.90
N ARG A 147 16.03 0.93 11.97
CA ARG A 147 16.43 0.25 13.21
C ARG A 147 16.67 1.22 14.34
N GLU A 148 17.49 2.24 14.11
CA GLU A 148 17.88 3.19 15.17
C GLU A 148 16.68 3.97 15.69
N ALA A 149 15.82 4.45 14.78
CA ALA A 149 14.62 5.18 15.14
C ALA A 149 13.64 4.32 15.93
N LEU A 150 13.47 3.06 15.54
CA LEU A 150 12.61 2.14 16.25
C LEU A 150 13.16 1.79 17.64
N LEU A 151 14.47 1.54 17.76
CA LEU A 151 15.10 1.26 19.05
C LEU A 151 14.97 2.47 20.00
N LYS A 152 15.11 3.69 19.49
CA LYS A 152 14.86 4.93 20.25
C LYS A 152 13.41 5.01 20.74
N TYR A 153 12.43 4.69 19.88
CA TYR A 153 11.02 4.63 20.26
C TYR A 153 10.74 3.57 21.35
N LEU A 154 11.30 2.38 21.19
CA LEU A 154 11.11 1.28 22.15
C LEU A 154 11.79 1.56 23.50
N GLY A 155 12.86 2.36 23.53
CA GLY A 155 13.55 2.76 24.77
C GLY A 155 14.12 1.54 25.50
N ALA A 156 13.84 1.40 26.80
CA ALA A 156 14.24 0.21 27.58
C ALA A 156 13.27 -0.98 27.43
N GLU A 157 12.08 -0.76 26.86
CA GLU A 157 11.03 -1.78 26.84
C GLU A 157 11.33 -2.89 25.82
N LYS A 158 10.93 -4.12 26.16
CA LYS A 158 11.09 -5.29 25.28
C LYS A 158 10.09 -5.30 24.13
N LYS A 159 8.92 -4.67 24.32
CA LYS A 159 7.84 -4.56 23.35
C LYS A 159 7.02 -3.29 23.59
N LYS A 160 6.46 -2.71 22.53
CA LYS A 160 5.47 -1.61 22.57
C LYS A 160 4.45 -1.79 21.45
N VAL A 161 3.36 -1.04 21.51
CA VAL A 161 2.45 -0.89 20.36
C VAL A 161 3.19 -0.28 19.18
N CYS A 162 2.80 -0.63 17.96
CA CYS A 162 3.35 -0.06 16.74
C CYS A 162 3.21 1.48 16.74
N PRO A 163 4.28 2.23 16.40
CA PRO A 163 4.24 3.69 16.38
C PRO A 163 3.48 4.30 15.18
N ILE A 164 2.94 3.48 14.28
CA ILE A 164 2.19 3.94 13.10
C ILE A 164 0.72 4.10 13.46
N ALA A 165 0.17 5.27 13.17
CA ALA A 165 -1.22 5.61 13.47
C ALA A 165 -2.19 4.57 12.87
N GLY A 166 -3.17 4.14 13.66
CA GLY A 166 -4.14 3.12 13.27
C GLY A 166 -3.65 1.67 13.42
N CYS A 167 -2.38 1.43 13.77
CA CYS A 167 -1.88 0.08 14.01
C CYS A 167 -1.91 -0.26 15.52
N SER A 168 -2.72 -1.25 15.89
CA SER A 168 -2.83 -1.76 17.27
C SER A 168 -1.94 -2.98 17.55
N SER A 169 -1.09 -3.37 16.60
CA SER A 169 -0.18 -4.52 16.73
C SER A 169 1.08 -4.17 17.51
N LEU A 170 1.73 -5.19 18.08
CA LEU A 170 2.93 -5.07 18.89
C LEU A 170 4.20 -5.14 18.04
N VAL A 171 5.18 -4.32 18.43
CA VAL A 171 6.57 -4.42 18.00
C VAL A 171 7.39 -4.97 19.15
N VAL A 172 8.20 -5.99 18.89
CA VAL A 172 8.96 -6.72 19.92
C VAL A 172 10.42 -6.82 19.52
N LYS A 173 11.34 -6.25 20.30
CA LYS A 173 12.77 -6.16 19.94
C LYS A 173 13.40 -7.47 19.49
N ALA A 174 13.11 -8.54 20.24
CA ALA A 174 13.71 -9.85 20.02
C ALA A 174 13.34 -10.49 18.67
N TYR A 175 12.26 -10.04 18.03
CA TYR A 175 11.76 -10.60 16.78
C TYR A 175 11.97 -9.67 15.57
N LEU A 176 12.68 -8.54 15.74
CA LEU A 176 13.02 -7.65 14.64
C LEU A 176 14.11 -8.28 13.78
N LYS A 177 13.81 -8.50 12.51
CA LYS A 177 14.77 -8.97 11.51
C LYS A 177 15.02 -7.87 10.50
N LYS A 178 16.22 -7.88 9.93
CA LYS A 178 16.59 -6.99 8.82
C LYS A 178 15.73 -7.31 7.60
N ASP A 179 15.20 -6.29 6.93
CA ASP A 179 14.36 -6.43 5.75
C ASP A 179 15.23 -6.27 4.49
N GLN A 180 15.82 -7.39 4.07
CA GLN A 180 16.79 -7.39 2.95
C GLN A 180 16.12 -7.03 1.63
N GLU A 181 14.85 -7.42 1.41
CA GLU A 181 14.09 -7.06 0.20
C GLU A 181 13.96 -5.54 0.03
N VAL A 182 13.74 -4.80 1.11
CA VAL A 182 13.67 -3.32 1.07
C VAL A 182 15.02 -2.71 0.72
N LEU A 183 16.11 -3.26 1.26
CA LEU A 183 17.46 -2.78 0.93
C LEU A 183 17.82 -3.02 -0.52
N ASP A 184 17.57 -4.22 -1.01
CA ASP A 184 17.86 -4.60 -2.40
C ASP A 184 17.04 -3.71 -3.36
N LEU A 185 15.79 -3.40 -3.00
CA LEU A 185 14.95 -2.47 -3.75
C LEU A 185 15.50 -1.04 -3.78
N ILE A 186 16.06 -0.55 -2.67
CA ILE A 186 16.66 0.79 -2.62
C ILE A 186 17.94 0.81 -3.47
N GLN A 187 18.77 -0.22 -3.35
CA GLN A 187 20.07 -0.33 -4.03
C GLN A 187 19.93 -0.47 -5.55
N SER A 188 19.04 -1.35 -6.02
CA SER A 188 18.77 -1.55 -7.46
C SER A 188 18.29 -0.29 -8.17
N ASN A 189 17.55 0.60 -7.48
CA ASN A 189 17.13 1.89 -8.06
C ASN A 189 18.25 2.94 -8.11
N THR A 190 19.32 2.78 -7.33
CA THR A 190 20.49 3.65 -7.37
C THR A 190 21.40 3.35 -8.57
N GLU A 191 21.47 2.09 -9.00
CA GLU A 191 22.28 1.68 -10.16
C GLU A 191 21.69 2.16 -11.48
N ILE A 192 20.35 2.10 -11.64
CA ILE A 192 19.64 2.61 -12.83
C ILE A 192 19.89 4.12 -13.05
N LYS A 193 20.14 4.89 -11.98
CA LYS A 193 20.47 6.33 -12.08
C LYS A 193 21.92 6.61 -12.47
N LYS A 194 22.85 5.66 -12.34
CA LYS A 194 24.25 5.86 -12.76
C LYS A 194 24.47 5.63 -14.26
N ASP A 195 23.65 4.79 -14.89
CA ASP A 195 23.79 4.51 -16.32
C ASP A 195 23.11 5.53 -17.24
N SER A 196 22.32 6.46 -16.69
CA SER A 196 21.58 7.47 -17.46
C SER A 196 22.36 8.76 -17.75
N HIS A 197 23.67 8.83 -17.44
CA HIS A 197 24.48 10.04 -17.62
C HIS A 197 25.67 9.94 -18.58
N ASN A 198 25.89 8.79 -19.24
CA ASN A 198 26.88 8.67 -20.30
C ASN A 198 26.22 8.32 -21.63
N GLY A 199 25.77 9.33 -22.38
CA GLY A 199 25.09 9.05 -23.64
C GLY A 199 24.72 10.23 -24.52
N ILE A 200 25.48 11.33 -24.54
CA ILE A 200 25.46 12.25 -25.70
C ILE A 200 26.91 12.72 -25.94
N ARG A 201 27.64 11.98 -26.78
CA ARG A 201 28.70 12.56 -27.61
C ARG A 201 28.09 12.76 -28.99
N LEU A 202 27.80 14.02 -29.31
CA LEU A 202 27.55 14.48 -30.66
C LEU A 202 28.79 14.17 -31.50
N LEU A 203 28.58 13.47 -32.61
CA LEU A 203 29.50 13.43 -33.74
C LEU A 203 29.30 14.71 -34.54
N ASP A 204 30.35 15.52 -34.61
CA ASP A 204 30.68 16.38 -35.75
C ASP A 204 32.14 16.07 -36.13
#